data_AF-A0A6A9QE53-F1
#
_entry.id   AF-A0A6A9QE53-F1
#
_cell.length_a   1.000
_cell.length_b   1.000
_cell.length_c   1.000
_cell.angle_alpha   90.00
_cell.angle_beta   90.00
_cell.angle_gamma   90.00
#
_symmetry.space_group_name_H-M   'P 1'
#
loop_
_entity.id
_entity.type
_entity.pdbx_description
1 polymer ?
#
loop_
_entity_poly.entity_id
_entity_poly.type
_entity_poly.pdbx_seq_one_letter_code
_entity_poly.pdbx_strand_id
1 'polypeptide(L)'
;MKLVCLICGTEEKIPLHCGKPMSYIQKGNFRKRDFLKCEICGTELEMPRHCNVPMLYVDEDYMPIYKLSKSEIEELKRIYGE
;
A
#
# COMPACT_ATOMS: atom_id res chain seq x y z
N MET A 1 -11.49 0.09 6.53
CA MET A 1 -10.08 0.27 6.07
C MET A 1 -9.52 -1.05 5.57
N LYS A 2 -8.85 -1.05 4.41
CA LYS A 2 -8.29 -2.25 3.76
C LYS A 2 -7.07 -1.90 2.92
N LEU A 3 -6.29 -2.91 2.57
CA LEU A 3 -5.25 -2.82 1.55
C LEU A 3 -5.82 -3.29 0.21
N VAL A 4 -5.56 -2.56 -0.87
CA VAL A 4 -6.07 -2.92 -2.21
C VAL A 4 -4.93 -2.94 -3.22
N CYS A 5 -4.80 -4.03 -3.97
CA CYS A 5 -3.87 -4.11 -5.08
C CYS A 5 -4.37 -3.24 -6.24
N LEU A 6 -3.62 -2.20 -6.62
CA LEU A 6 -4.01 -1.32 -7.72
C LEU A 6 -4.12 -2.04 -9.08
N ILE A 7 -3.37 -3.13 -9.28
CA ILE A 7 -3.31 -3.85 -10.58
C ILE A 7 -4.53 -4.76 -10.79
N CYS A 8 -4.90 -5.54 -9.77
CA CYS A 8 -5.93 -6.59 -9.91
C CYS A 8 -7.13 -6.43 -8.97
N GLY A 9 -7.08 -5.46 -8.05
CA GLY A 9 -8.14 -5.21 -7.08
C GLY A 9 -8.16 -6.15 -5.88
N THR A 10 -7.21 -7.10 -5.74
CA THR A 10 -7.13 -7.98 -4.56
C THR A 10 -7.13 -7.16 -3.28
N GLU A 11 -8.02 -7.51 -2.36
CA GLU A 11 -8.16 -6.84 -1.06
C GLU A 11 -7.50 -7.67 0.03
N GLU A 12 -6.78 -7.00 0.93
CA GLU A 12 -6.20 -7.59 2.12
C GLU A 12 -6.54 -6.77 3.36
N LYS A 13 -6.54 -7.44 4.53
CA LYS A 13 -6.74 -6.75 5.80
C LYS A 13 -5.46 -6.01 6.17
N ILE A 14 -5.61 -4.85 6.80
CA ILE A 14 -4.48 -4.12 7.36
C ILE A 14 -3.89 -4.95 8.52
N PRO A 15 -2.56 -5.17 8.55
CA PRO A 15 -1.87 -5.84 9.65
C PRO A 15 -2.23 -5.26 11.02
N LEU A 16 -2.43 -6.16 11.98
CA LEU A 16 -2.64 -5.80 13.38
C LEU A 16 -1.32 -5.80 14.13
N HIS A 17 -1.06 -4.75 14.92
CA HIS A 17 0.06 -4.68 15.85
C HIS A 17 -0.37 -4.01 17.15
N CYS A 18 0.10 -4.52 18.30
CA CYS A 18 -0.35 -4.08 19.64
C CYS A 18 -1.89 -4.08 19.80
N GLY A 19 -2.59 -5.00 19.12
CA GLY A 19 -4.06 -5.14 19.21
C GLY A 19 -4.87 -4.13 18.39
N LYS A 20 -4.24 -3.30 17.54
CA LYS A 20 -4.92 -2.36 16.64
C LYS A 20 -4.41 -2.47 15.19
N PRO A 21 -5.24 -2.13 14.19
CA PRO A 21 -4.76 -1.94 12.81
C PRO A 21 -3.67 -0.87 12.77
N MET A 22 -2.61 -1.14 12.00
CA MET A 22 -1.56 -0.16 11.78
C MET A 22 -2.04 1.00 10.88
N SER A 23 -1.50 2.19 11.08
CA SER A 23 -1.83 3.41 10.34
C SER A 23 -0.90 3.60 9.15
N TYR A 24 -1.37 4.31 8.12
CA TYR A 24 -0.54 4.70 6.98
C TYR A 24 0.38 5.87 7.34
N ILE A 25 1.64 5.77 6.92
CA ILE A 25 2.59 6.89 6.92
C ILE A 25 3.41 6.88 5.62
N GLN A 26 3.91 8.04 5.24
CA GLN A 26 4.79 8.20 4.08
C GLN A 26 6.11 8.84 4.49
N LYS A 27 7.22 8.26 4.03
CA LYS A 27 8.58 8.71 4.37
C LYS A 27 9.43 8.95 3.13
N GLY A 28 10.35 9.90 3.23
CA GLY A 28 11.32 10.21 2.18
C GLY A 28 11.13 11.61 1.59
N ASN A 29 12.25 12.26 1.26
CA ASN A 29 12.26 13.64 0.78
C ASN A 29 12.03 13.73 -0.74
N PHE A 30 12.85 13.02 -1.52
CA PHE A 30 12.75 13.01 -3.00
C PHE A 30 11.91 11.85 -3.52
N ARG A 31 12.13 10.64 -2.98
CA ARG A 31 11.34 9.45 -3.29
C ARG A 31 10.55 9.07 -2.05
N LYS A 32 9.25 9.31 -2.10
CA LYS A 32 8.33 8.93 -1.04
C LYS A 32 8.09 7.42 -1.07
N ARG A 33 8.13 6.79 0.10
CA ARG A 33 7.87 5.36 0.32
C ARG A 33 6.80 5.23 1.38
N ASP A 34 5.92 4.26 1.18
CA ASP A 34 4.75 4.05 2.01
C ASP A 34 5.04 2.95 3.04
N PHE A 35 4.62 3.20 4.27
CA PHE A 35 4.79 2.29 5.40
C PHE A 35 3.51 2.21 6.22
N LEU A 36 3.42 1.14 6.99
CA LEU A 36 2.44 1.00 8.07
C LEU A 36 3.15 1.27 9.40
N LYS A 37 2.55 2.07 10.27
CA LYS A 37 3.09 2.39 11.60
C LYS A 37 2.11 1.98 12.70
N CYS A 38 2.63 1.43 13.79
CA CYS A 38 1.84 1.24 14.99
C CYS A 38 1.79 2.54 15.79
N GLU A 39 0.60 3.04 16.05
CA GLU A 39 0.37 4.25 16.86
C GLU A 39 0.69 4.06 18.35
N ILE A 40 0.87 2.82 18.83
CA ILE A 40 1.13 2.53 20.25
C ILE A 40 2.64 2.52 20.55
N CYS A 41 3.41 1.70 19.84
CA CYS A 41 4.84 1.50 20.08
C CYS A 41 5.74 2.16 19.04
N GLY A 42 5.18 2.66 17.94
CA GLY A 42 5.94 3.28 16.84
C GLY A 42 6.58 2.29 15.87
N THR A 43 6.40 0.97 16.04
CA THR A 43 6.93 -0.04 15.09
C THR A 43 6.40 0.21 13.69
N GLU A 44 7.28 0.06 12.70
CA GLU A 44 6.96 0.27 11.29
C GLU A 44 7.13 -1.02 10.49
N LEU A 45 6.26 -1.20 9.51
CA LEU A 45 6.32 -2.26 8.53
C LEU A 45 6.30 -1.64 7.14
N GLU A 46 7.05 -2.24 6.20
CA GLU A 46 6.89 -1.90 4.79
C GLU A 46 5.46 -2.19 4.33
N MET A 47 4.97 -1.38 3.40
CA MET A 47 3.65 -1.60 2.82
C MET A 47 3.59 -3.00 2.17
N PRO A 48 2.62 -3.85 2.53
CA PRO A 48 2.44 -5.15 1.91
C PRO A 48 2.35 -5.05 0.39
N ARG A 49 2.85 -6.07 -0.31
CA ARG A 49 2.92 -6.08 -1.77
C ARG A 49 2.01 -7.15 -2.37
N HIS A 50 1.41 -6.82 -3.50
CA HIS A 50 0.70 -7.77 -4.36
C HIS A 50 1.00 -7.44 -5.83
N CYS A 51 1.06 -8.43 -6.72
CA CYS A 51 1.52 -8.23 -8.10
C CYS A 51 2.90 -7.52 -8.22
N ASN A 52 3.77 -7.70 -7.21
CA ASN A 52 5.08 -7.06 -7.05
C ASN A 52 5.05 -5.52 -6.91
N VAL A 53 3.91 -4.95 -6.53
CA VAL A 53 3.80 -3.52 -6.22
C VAL A 53 3.22 -3.33 -4.81
N PRO A 54 3.57 -2.25 -4.09
CA PRO A 54 2.93 -1.90 -2.84
C PRO A 54 1.41 -1.79 -2.99
N MET A 55 0.67 -2.35 -2.03
CA MET A 55 -0.78 -2.22 -1.97
C MET A 55 -1.17 -0.81 -1.51
N LEU A 56 -2.35 -0.36 -1.93
CA LEU A 56 -2.91 0.92 -1.52
C LEU A 56 -3.61 0.79 -0.18
N TYR A 57 -3.32 1.72 0.73
CA TYR A 57 -4.09 1.88 1.96
C TYR A 57 -5.38 2.66 1.65
N VAL A 58 -6.52 2.01 1.78
CA VAL A 58 -7.83 2.56 1.40
C VAL A 58 -8.73 2.66 2.62
N ASP A 59 -9.20 3.87 2.91
CA ASP A 59 -10.36 4.12 3.77
C ASP A 59 -11.66 4.03 2.95
N GLU A 60 -12.81 4.10 3.62
CA GLU A 60 -14.10 3.73 3.03
C GLU A 60 -14.52 4.58 1.80
N ASP A 61 -13.83 5.69 1.53
CA ASP A 61 -14.20 6.66 0.50
C ASP A 61 -13.26 6.73 -0.72
N TYR A 62 -12.15 5.96 -0.74
CA TYR A 62 -11.11 6.12 -1.78
C TYR A 62 -10.76 4.81 -2.52
N MET A 63 -11.65 4.34 -3.40
CA MET A 63 -11.28 3.33 -4.38
C MET A 63 -10.68 3.96 -5.65
N PRO A 64 -9.58 3.45 -6.21
CA PRO A 64 -9.14 3.85 -7.54
C PRO A 64 -10.23 3.46 -8.56
N ILE A 65 -10.88 4.46 -9.14
CA ILE A 65 -12.05 4.28 -10.02
C ILE A 65 -11.64 3.86 -11.45
N TYR A 66 -10.34 3.91 -11.79
CA TYR A 66 -9.86 3.63 -13.14
C TYR A 66 -8.99 2.37 -13.22
N LYS A 67 -9.21 1.59 -14.27
CA LYS A 67 -8.36 0.44 -14.60
C LYS A 67 -7.10 0.93 -15.28
N LEU A 68 -5.95 0.46 -14.80
CA LEU A 68 -4.66 0.72 -15.42
C LEU A 68 -4.57 0.05 -16.80
N SER A 69 -3.97 0.76 -17.75
CA SER A 69 -3.51 0.23 -19.03
C SER A 69 -2.31 -0.71 -18.86
N LYS A 70 -1.99 -1.48 -19.91
CA LYS A 70 -0.82 -2.36 -19.90
C LYS A 70 0.49 -1.61 -19.68
N SER A 71 0.66 -0.45 -20.31
CA SER A 71 1.85 0.40 -20.16
C SER A 71 2.02 0.92 -18.74
N GLU A 72 0.92 1.35 -18.09
CA GLU A 72 0.98 1.80 -16.69
C GLU A 72 1.35 0.65 -15.74
N ILE A 73 0.83 -0.56 -15.98
CA ILE A 73 1.20 -1.74 -15.20
C ILE A 73 2.69 -2.08 -15.38
N GLU A 74 3.21 -2.01 -16.60
CA GLU A 74 4.63 -2.26 -16.88
C GLU A 74 5.54 -1.22 -16.22
N GLU A 75 5.16 0.06 -16.27
CA GLU A 75 5.89 1.14 -15.60
C GLU A 75 5.91 0.95 -14.08
N LEU A 76 4.78 0.62 -13.46
CA LEU A 76 4.70 0.32 -12.03
C LEU A 76 5.62 -0.85 -11.65
N LYS A 77 5.60 -1.93 -12.44
CA LYS A 77 6.50 -3.07 -12.22
C LYS A 77 7.96 -2.69 -12.39
N ARG A 78 8.31 -1.81 -13.34
CA ARG A 78 9.68 -1.31 -13.48
C ARG A 78 10.14 -0.49 -12.26
N ILE A 79 9.24 0.28 -11.65
CA ILE A 79 9.57 1.14 -10.51
C ILE A 79 9.70 0.33 -9.20
N TYR A 80 8.89 -0.71 -9.02
CA TYR A 80 8.74 -1.43 -7.74
C TYR A 80 9.14 -2.93 -7.77
N GLY A 81 9.10 -3.57 -8.93
CA GLY A 81 9.39 -4.98 -9.14
C GLY A 81 10.89 -5.24 -9.27
N GLU A 82 11.62 -5.02 -8.18
CA GLU A 82 12.95 -5.60 -7.95
C GLU A 82 12.83 -7.08 -7.57
#